data_AF-A0A170WRW0-F1
#
_entry.id   AF-A0A170WRW0-F1
#
_cell.length_a   1.000
_cell.length_b   1.000
_cell.length_c   1.000
_cell.angle_alpha   90.00
_cell.angle_beta   90.00
_cell.angle_gamma   90.00
#
_symmetry.space_group_name_H-M   'P 1'
#
loop_
_entity.id
_entity.type
_entity.pdbx_description
1 polymer ?
#
loop_
_entity_poly.entity_id
_entity_poly.type
_entity_poly.pdbx_seq_one_letter_code
_entity_poly.pdbx_strand_id
1 'polypeptide(L)'
;MVITPMGKIDHSLWRSFTSDIKTEPSEGFIDGDLIECFLDLSRRDMVDVVAGLQCPVSISKLGGRDSTFFTREMNEETPKQEINVDTVIKIVEELTRLH
;
A
#
# COMPACT_ATOMS: atom_id res chain seq x y z
N MET A 1 -10.31 -1.44 12.15
CA MET A 1 -10.01 -0.68 10.91
C MET A 1 -9.48 0.67 11.37
N VAL A 2 -8.27 1.02 10.93
CA VAL A 2 -7.57 2.24 11.40
C VAL A 2 -8.17 3.50 10.74
N ILE A 3 -8.61 3.38 9.49
CA ILE A 3 -9.34 4.41 8.77
C ILE A 3 -10.84 4.26 9.07
N THR A 4 -11.53 5.35 9.38
CA THR A 4 -12.98 5.32 9.63
C THR A 4 -13.74 5.74 8.36
N PRO A 5 -14.52 4.84 7.74
CA PRO A 5 -15.25 5.19 6.52
C PRO A 5 -16.45 6.10 6.84
N MET A 6 -16.64 7.13 6.01
CA MET A 6 -17.83 7.97 6.07
C MET A 6 -19.08 7.15 5.70
N GLY A 7 -20.13 7.26 6.50
CA GLY A 7 -21.38 6.51 6.28
C GLY A 7 -21.28 5.00 6.55
N LYS A 8 -20.17 4.51 7.13
CA LYS A 8 -19.92 3.08 7.39
C LYS A 8 -19.93 2.21 6.12
N ILE A 9 -19.62 2.81 4.97
CA ILE A 9 -19.51 2.10 3.70
C ILE A 9 -18.17 1.38 3.68
N ASP A 10 -18.19 0.09 3.40
CA ASP A 10 -16.96 -0.68 3.25
C ASP A 10 -16.19 -0.26 2.00
N HIS A 11 -14.87 -0.09 2.13
CA HIS A 11 -14.02 0.36 1.01
C HIS A 11 -13.97 -0.65 -0.14
N SER A 12 -13.90 -1.96 0.17
CA SER A 12 -13.89 -3.01 -0.85
C SER A 12 -15.21 -3.05 -1.62
N LEU A 13 -16.33 -2.80 -0.93
CA LEU A 13 -17.63 -2.61 -1.58
C LEU A 13 -17.65 -1.34 -2.44
N TRP A 14 -17.17 -0.21 -1.92
CA TRP A 14 -17.15 1.06 -2.64
C TRP A 14 -16.36 1.00 -3.94
N ARG A 15 -15.22 0.28 -3.95
CA ARG A 15 -14.40 0.11 -5.14
C ARG A 15 -14.77 -1.10 -6.00
N SER A 16 -15.72 -1.93 -5.57
CA SER A 16 -16.16 -3.09 -6.36
C SER A 16 -16.68 -2.68 -7.74
N PHE A 17 -16.39 -3.49 -8.75
CA PHE A 17 -17.00 -3.33 -10.06
C PHE A 17 -18.47 -3.74 -9.94
N THR A 18 -19.39 -2.79 -10.10
CA THR A 18 -20.83 -3.05 -10.03
C THR A 18 -21.51 -2.68 -11.34
N SER A 19 -22.33 -3.60 -11.84
CA SER A 19 -23.24 -3.45 -12.98
C SER A 19 -24.63 -3.91 -12.57
N ASP A 20 -25.64 -3.68 -13.42
CA ASP A 20 -27.01 -4.15 -13.17
C ASP A 20 -27.14 -5.68 -13.03
N ILE A 21 -26.12 -6.43 -13.49
CA ILE A 21 -26.14 -7.89 -13.60
C ILE A 21 -25.23 -8.55 -12.55
N LYS A 22 -24.13 -7.91 -12.18
CA LYS A 22 -23.14 -8.48 -11.26
C LYS A 22 -22.34 -7.42 -10.51
N THR A 23 -21.86 -7.83 -9.35
CA THR A 23 -20.84 -7.14 -8.56
C THR A 23 -19.63 -8.06 -8.41
N GLU A 24 -18.45 -7.56 -8.75
CA GLU A 24 -17.17 -8.26 -8.67
C GLU A 24 -16.16 -7.42 -7.86
N PRO A 25 -15.23 -8.06 -7.13
CA PRO A 25 -14.20 -7.35 -6.40
C PRO A 25 -13.30 -6.55 -7.34
N SER A 26 -12.74 -5.45 -6.84
CA SER A 26 -11.71 -4.69 -7.59
C SER A 26 -10.42 -5.51 -7.64
N GLU A 27 -10.00 -5.89 -8.84
CA GLU A 27 -8.75 -6.63 -9.09
C GLU A 27 -7.83 -5.83 -10.00
N GLY A 28 -6.51 -5.92 -9.76
CA GLY A 28 -5.50 -5.23 -10.57
C GLY A 28 -5.48 -3.70 -10.42
N PHE A 29 -6.20 -3.15 -9.43
CA PHE A 29 -6.30 -1.72 -9.18
C PHE A 29 -6.00 -1.42 -7.70
N ILE A 30 -5.22 -0.35 -7.46
CA ILE A 30 -4.91 0.17 -6.13
C ILE A 30 -5.48 1.58 -6.03
N ASP A 31 -6.23 1.84 -4.97
CA ASP A 31 -6.83 3.15 -4.70
C ASP A 31 -5.79 4.12 -4.13
N GLY A 32 -5.27 5.01 -4.97
CA GLY A 32 -4.28 6.02 -4.59
C GLY A 32 -4.74 6.90 -3.43
N ASP A 33 -5.99 7.37 -3.45
CA ASP A 33 -6.55 8.23 -2.40
C ASP A 33 -6.49 7.53 -1.03
N LEU A 34 -6.79 6.23 -0.99
CA LEU A 34 -6.71 5.44 0.25
C LEU A 34 -5.27 5.26 0.74
N ILE A 35 -4.32 5.07 -0.18
CA ILE A 35 -2.89 4.96 0.16
C ILE A 35 -2.36 6.29 0.70
N GLU A 36 -2.77 7.41 0.11
CA GLU A 36 -2.35 8.75 0.53
C GLU A 36 -2.90 9.12 1.91
N CYS A 37 -4.12 8.68 2.25
CA CYS A 37 -4.67 8.81 3.60
C CYS A 37 -3.76 8.22 4.70
N PHE A 38 -2.80 7.35 4.36
CA PHE A 38 -1.81 6.87 5.32
C PHE A 38 -1.00 8.01 5.95
N LEU A 39 -0.68 9.06 5.18
CA LEU A 39 0.10 10.21 5.67
C LEU A 39 -0.69 11.08 6.66
N ASP A 40 -2.02 11.00 6.64
CA ASP A 40 -2.90 11.71 7.56
C ASP A 40 -3.10 11.00 8.90
N LEU A 41 -2.65 9.74 9.02
CA LEU A 41 -2.78 8.96 10.24
C LEU A 41 -1.86 9.46 11.37
N SER A 42 -2.26 9.21 12.61
CA SER A 42 -1.36 9.45 13.74
C SER A 42 -0.19 8.47 13.68
N ARG A 43 0.98 8.85 14.22
CA ARG A 43 2.16 7.98 14.21
C ARG A 43 1.91 6.62 14.88
N ARG A 44 1.03 6.57 15.88
CA ARG A 44 0.59 5.33 16.53
C ARG A 44 -0.15 4.44 15.54
N ASP A 45 -1.14 5.01 14.85
CA ASP A 45 -1.96 4.30 13.87
C ASP A 45 -1.12 3.81 12.68
N MET A 46 -0.12 4.58 12.25
CA MET A 46 0.84 4.14 11.23
C MET A 46 1.65 2.92 11.69
N VAL A 47 2.10 2.87 12.94
CA VAL A 47 2.80 1.71 13.50
C VAL A 47 1.89 0.48 13.50
N ASP A 48 0.62 0.65 13.90
CA ASP A 48 -0.36 -0.44 13.93
C ASP A 48 -0.65 -0.99 12.52
N VAL A 49 -0.67 -0.13 11.49
CA VAL A 49 -0.83 -0.54 10.08
C VAL A 49 0.39 -1.29 9.56
N VAL A 50 1.60 -0.86 9.94
CA VAL A 50 2.86 -1.45 9.45
C VAL A 50 3.28 -2.70 10.24
N ALA A 51 2.70 -2.92 11.42
CA ALA A 51 2.96 -4.08 12.25
C ALA A 51 2.73 -5.39 11.48
N GLY A 52 3.79 -6.20 11.36
CA GLY A 52 3.74 -7.49 10.66
C GLY A 52 3.90 -7.42 9.14
N LEU A 53 4.07 -6.23 8.55
CA LEU A 53 4.40 -6.10 7.13
C LEU A 53 5.83 -6.57 6.85
N GLN A 54 5.97 -7.50 5.92
CA GLN A 54 7.25 -8.02 5.45
C GLN A 54 7.48 -7.56 4.00
N CYS A 55 8.65 -7.00 3.72
CA CYS A 55 9.03 -6.76 2.33
C CYS A 55 9.69 -8.02 1.77
N PRO A 56 9.18 -8.63 0.68
CA PRO A 56 9.89 -9.70 0.00
C PRO A 56 11.16 -9.18 -0.69
N VAL A 57 11.26 -7.86 -0.94
CA VAL A 57 12.40 -7.21 -1.60
C VAL A 57 13.31 -6.55 -0.55
N SER A 58 14.63 -6.67 -0.73
CA SER A 58 15.59 -5.94 0.10
C SER A 58 15.32 -4.42 0.04
N ILE A 59 15.03 -3.79 1.18
CA ILE A 59 14.66 -2.36 1.30
C ILE A 59 15.72 -1.43 0.68
N SER A 60 17.00 -1.85 0.68
CA SER A 60 18.10 -1.12 0.02
C SER A 60 17.93 -0.92 -1.49
N LYS A 61 17.01 -1.64 -2.13
CA LYS A 61 16.71 -1.51 -3.55
C LYS A 61 15.51 -0.60 -3.84
N LEU A 62 14.71 -0.25 -2.83
CA LEU A 62 13.41 0.43 -2.99
C LEU A 62 13.53 1.96 -3.14
N GLY A 63 14.64 2.56 -2.69
CA GLY A 63 14.89 4.01 -2.78
C GLY A 63 15.76 4.45 -3.97
N GLY A 64 15.95 3.58 -4.96
CA GLY A 64 16.68 3.91 -6.19
C GLY A 64 15.70 4.28 -7.29
N ARG A 65 15.92 5.41 -7.97
CA ARG A 65 15.17 5.96 -9.11
C ARG A 65 15.10 5.05 -10.37
N ASP A 66 15.47 3.77 -10.24
CA ASP A 66 15.51 2.83 -11.35
C ASP A 66 14.20 2.01 -11.42
N SER A 67 13.44 2.28 -12.48
CA SER A 67 12.17 1.64 -12.86
C SER A 67 12.24 0.12 -13.05
N THR A 68 13.43 -0.51 -12.99
CA THR A 68 13.59 -1.97 -13.04
C THR A 68 13.19 -2.70 -11.75
N PHE A 69 12.68 -1.98 -10.75
CA PHE A 69 12.31 -2.50 -9.42
C PHE A 69 11.25 -3.62 -9.44
N PHE A 70 10.27 -3.57 -10.35
CA PHE A 70 9.18 -4.57 -10.43
C PHE A 70 9.49 -5.77 -11.34
N THR A 71 10.56 -5.75 -12.13
CA THR A 71 10.82 -6.77 -13.16
C THR A 71 11.91 -7.77 -12.79
N ARG A 72 12.53 -7.67 -11.60
CA ARG A 72 13.61 -8.58 -11.23
C ARG A 72 13.08 -9.83 -10.54
N GLU A 73 13.23 -10.97 -11.22
CA GLU A 73 12.98 -12.31 -10.67
C GLU A 73 13.56 -12.45 -9.26
N MET A 74 12.69 -12.81 -8.31
CA MET A 74 13.04 -12.98 -6.92
C MET A 74 13.79 -14.30 -6.75
N ASN A 75 15.12 -14.26 -6.62
CA ASN A 75 15.85 -15.41 -6.09
C ASN A 75 15.54 -15.57 -4.59
N GLU A 76 15.21 -16.79 -4.21
CA GLU A 76 14.47 -17.24 -3.02
C GLU A 76 15.16 -17.05 -1.65
N GLU A 77 16.30 -16.36 -1.59
CA GLU A 77 17.18 -16.31 -0.39
C GLU A 77 17.41 -14.90 0.17
N THR A 78 16.45 -13.98 0.02
CA THR A 78 16.54 -12.70 0.75
C THR A 78 15.78 -12.78 2.07
N PRO A 79 16.43 -12.46 3.21
CA PRO A 79 15.75 -12.49 4.51
C PRO A 79 14.58 -11.49 4.47
N LYS A 80 13.38 -11.98 4.78
CA LYS A 80 12.18 -11.15 4.90
C LYS A 80 12.40 -10.18 6.05
N GLN A 81 12.70 -8.93 5.73
CA GLN A 81 12.98 -7.90 6.71
C GLN A 81 11.66 -7.20 7.06
N GLU A 82 11.46 -6.94 8.36
CA GLU A 82 10.36 -6.10 8.84
C GLU A 82 10.49 -4.69 8.25
N ILE A 83 9.39 -4.17 7.73
CA ILE A 83 9.31 -2.82 7.19
C ILE A 83 9.16 -1.84 8.36
N ASN A 84 9.97 -0.78 8.37
CA ASN A 84 9.77 0.35 9.28
C ASN A 84 8.72 1.33 8.70
N VAL A 85 7.95 1.97 9.57
CA VAL A 85 6.99 3.03 9.24
C VAL A 85 7.63 4.14 8.39
N ASP A 86 8.86 4.54 8.70
CA ASP A 86 9.56 5.58 7.93
C ASP A 86 9.80 5.19 6.47
N THR A 87 9.94 3.90 6.19
CA THR A 87 10.06 3.39 4.83
C THR A 87 8.74 3.54 4.08
N VAL A 88 7.62 3.20 4.73
CA VAL A 88 6.29 3.35 4.13
C VAL A 88 5.96 4.81 3.87
N ILE A 89 6.27 5.70 4.81
CA ILE A 89 6.10 7.15 4.64
C ILE A 89 6.84 7.63 3.39
N LYS A 90 8.12 7.27 3.23
CA LYS A 90 8.90 7.67 2.05
C LYS A 90 8.28 7.20 0.73
N ILE A 91 7.81 5.95 0.69
CA ILE A 91 7.15 5.41 -0.52
C ILE A 91 5.89 6.20 -0.84
N VAL A 92 5.03 6.45 0.15
CA VAL A 92 3.78 7.18 -0.07
C VAL A 92 4.06 8.64 -0.46
N GLU A 93 5.05 9.29 0.16
CA GLU A 93 5.52 10.61 -0.26
C GLU A 93 6.02 10.62 -1.70
N GLU A 94 6.69 9.56 -2.18
CA GLU A 94 7.10 9.45 -3.58
C GLU A 94 5.89 9.28 -4.52
N LEU A 95 4.88 8.50 -4.12
CA LEU A 95 3.65 8.31 -4.89
C LEU A 95 2.86 9.62 -5.03
N THR A 96 2.76 10.43 -3.97
CA THR A 96 2.06 11.73 -4.01
C THR A 96 2.69 12.75 -4.95
N ARG A 97 3.93 12.54 -5.42
CA ARG A 97 4.61 13.44 -6.37
C ARG A 97 4.28 13.16 -7.82
N LEU A 98 3.51 12.10 -8.09
CA LEU A 98 3.14 11.70 -9.45
C LEU A 98 1.96 12.50 -10.02
N HIS A 99 1.31 13.32 -9.20
CA HIS A 99 0.28 14.29 -9.57
C HIS A 99 0.62 15.68 -9.01
#